data_AF-A0A379AH53-F1
#
_entry.id   AF-A0A379AH53-F1
#
_cell.length_a   1.000
_cell.length_b   1.000
_cell.length_c   1.000
_cell.angle_alpha   90.00
_cell.angle_beta   90.00
_cell.angle_gamma   90.00
#
_symmetry.space_group_name_H-M   'P 1'
#
loop_
_entity.id
_entity.type
_entity.pdbx_description
1 polymer ?
#
loop_
_entity_poly.entity_id
_entity_poly.type
_entity_poly.pdbx_seq_one_letter_code
_entity_poly.pdbx_strand_id
1 'polypeptide(L)'
;MPEKPCICETRHVTTMLGMVEAGLGIAAVPAMSMPGYDHALLMAVPLTDPQVKRTVGLLRKNGRTLSHIAGELENLIIEQYQRL
;
A
#
# COMPACT_ATOMS: atom_id res chain seq x y z
N MET A 1 -9.09 -3.08 20.91
CA MET A 1 -7.77 -3.66 20.55
C MET A 1 -7.99 -5.14 20.25
N PRO A 2 -7.27 -5.75 19.29
CA PRO A 2 -7.42 -7.18 19.02
C PRO A 2 -7.14 -7.98 20.30
N GLU A 3 -7.94 -9.02 20.57
CA GLU A 3 -7.80 -9.86 21.77
C GLU A 3 -6.46 -10.61 21.82
N LYS A 4 -5.85 -10.81 20.64
CA LYS A 4 -4.53 -11.44 20.50
C LYS A 4 -3.48 -10.41 20.04
N PRO A 5 -2.31 -10.37 20.68
CA PRO A 5 -1.21 -9.53 20.24
C PRO A 5 -0.68 -10.00 18.88
N CYS A 6 -0.12 -9.08 18.09
CA CYS A 6 0.61 -9.47 16.89
C CYS A 6 1.83 -10.31 17.28
N ILE A 7 2.12 -11.33 16.47
CA ILE A 7 3.29 -12.21 16.68
C ILE A 7 4.57 -11.52 16.20
N CYS A 8 4.45 -10.69 15.17
CA CYS A 8 5.56 -9.97 14.57
C CYS A 8 5.07 -8.63 14.02
N GLU A 9 5.90 -7.59 14.12
CA GLU A 9 5.67 -6.26 13.56
C GLU A 9 6.85 -5.90 12.64
N THR A 10 6.55 -5.29 11.49
CA THR A 10 7.58 -4.81 10.56
C THR A 10 7.31 -3.35 10.18
N ARG A 11 8.37 -2.66 9.74
CA ARG A 11 8.29 -1.27 9.28
C ARG A 11 7.97 -1.12 7.79
N HIS A 12 8.05 -2.21 7.03
CA HIS A 12 7.87 -2.20 5.58
C HIS A 12 6.94 -3.34 5.15
N VAL A 13 5.92 -2.99 4.37
CA VAL A 13 4.90 -3.94 3.92
C VAL A 13 5.52 -5.09 3.10
N THR A 14 6.52 -4.81 2.28
CA THR A 14 7.23 -5.82 1.47
C THR A 14 7.86 -6.91 2.34
N THR A 15 8.46 -6.56 3.47
CA THR A 15 9.00 -7.53 4.42
C THR A 15 7.89 -8.39 5.03
N MET A 16 6.76 -7.78 5.39
CA MET A 16 5.62 -8.51 5.93
C MET A 16 5.03 -9.50 4.92
N LEU A 17 4.94 -9.11 3.63
CA LEU A 17 4.49 -10.00 2.56
C LEU A 17 5.43 -11.20 2.38
N GLY A 18 6.75 -10.97 2.33
CA GLY A 18 7.71 -12.08 2.25
C GLY A 18 7.64 -13.04 3.45
N MET A 19 7.32 -12.53 4.65
CA MET A 19 7.10 -13.37 5.83
C MET A 19 5.83 -14.22 5.70
N VAL A 20 4.74 -13.64 5.17
CA VAL A 20 3.50 -14.38 4.89
C VAL A 20 3.73 -15.46 3.82
N GLU A 21 4.45 -15.12 2.74
CA GLU A 21 4.85 -16.09 1.70
C GLU A 21 5.67 -17.25 2.25
N ALA A 22 6.56 -16.97 3.20
CA ALA A 22 7.35 -17.97 3.89
C ALA A 22 6.57 -18.80 4.92
N GLY A 23 5.26 -18.54 5.09
CA GLY A 23 4.37 -19.31 5.96
C GLY A 23 4.26 -18.81 7.40
N LEU A 24 4.69 -17.58 7.71
CA LEU A 24 4.65 -17.06 9.09
C LEU A 24 3.21 -16.80 9.59
N GLY A 25 2.24 -16.63 8.69
CA GLY A 25 0.84 -16.41 9.05
C GLY A 25 0.09 -15.57 8.01
N ILE A 26 -0.76 -14.65 8.49
CA ILE A 26 -1.52 -13.70 7.67
C ILE A 26 -1.19 -12.26 8.08
N ALA A 27 -1.40 -11.30 7.17
CA ALA A 27 -1.17 -9.89 7.44
C ALA A 27 -2.29 -9.02 6.88
N ALA A 28 -2.60 -7.93 7.58
CA ALA A 28 -3.43 -6.85 7.06
C ALA A 28 -2.54 -5.80 6.39
N VAL A 29 -2.73 -5.57 5.10
CA VAL A 29 -1.94 -4.62 4.29
C VAL A 29 -2.83 -3.66 3.53
N PRO A 30 -2.32 -2.48 3.12
CA PRO A 30 -3.00 -1.65 2.12
C PRO A 30 -3.18 -2.41 0.81
N ALA A 31 -4.35 -2.28 0.19
CA ALA A 31 -4.66 -2.95 -1.08
C ALA A 31 -3.62 -2.63 -2.18
N MET A 32 -3.10 -1.39 -2.21
CA MET A 32 -2.07 -0.96 -3.18
C MET A 32 -0.73 -1.71 -3.05
N SER A 33 -0.50 -2.43 -1.96
CA SER A 33 0.71 -3.22 -1.73
C SER A 33 0.54 -4.70 -2.09
N MET A 34 -0.69 -5.16 -2.35
CA MET A 34 -0.91 -6.54 -2.75
C MET A 34 -0.26 -6.79 -4.12
N PRO A 35 0.45 -7.91 -4.30
CA PRO A 35 0.86 -8.33 -5.63
C PRO A 35 -0.39 -8.58 -6.49
N GLY A 36 -0.21 -8.60 -7.81
CA GLY A 36 -1.31 -8.86 -8.75
C GLY A 36 -2.02 -10.19 -8.48
N TYR A 37 -3.24 -10.33 -9.00
CA TYR A 37 -4.10 -11.50 -8.76
C TYR A 37 -3.46 -12.85 -9.10
N ASP A 38 -2.47 -12.86 -10.01
CA ASP A 38 -1.76 -14.07 -10.44
C ASP A 38 -0.55 -14.44 -9.53
N HIS A 39 -0.42 -13.81 -8.36
CA HIS A 39 0.67 -14.14 -7.44
C HIS A 39 0.54 -15.57 -6.91
N ALA A 40 1.49 -16.43 -7.26
CA ALA A 40 1.36 -17.89 -7.08
C ALA A 40 1.10 -18.37 -5.64
N LEU A 41 1.52 -17.60 -4.64
CA LEU A 41 1.50 -18.02 -3.23
C LEU A 41 0.62 -17.15 -2.32
N LEU A 42 0.22 -15.96 -2.76
CA LEU A 42 -0.50 -15.01 -1.91
C LEU A 42 -1.91 -14.79 -2.42
N MET A 43 -2.88 -14.84 -1.51
CA MET A 43 -4.27 -14.54 -1.79
C MET A 43 -4.69 -13.27 -1.04
N ALA A 44 -5.35 -12.35 -1.76
CA ALA A 44 -5.94 -11.16 -1.16
C ALA A 44 -7.36 -11.46 -0.66
N VAL A 45 -7.64 -11.12 0.60
CA VAL A 45 -8.99 -11.16 1.18
C VAL A 45 -9.34 -9.73 1.65
N PRO A 46 -10.40 -9.12 1.12
CA PRO A 46 -10.76 -7.75 1.50
C PRO A 46 -11.28 -7.69 2.95
N LEU A 47 -10.85 -6.65 3.69
CA LEU A 47 -11.43 -6.32 4.98
C LEU A 47 -12.71 -5.51 4.77
N THR A 48 -13.86 -6.08 5.13
CA THR A 48 -15.18 -5.51 4.86
C THR A 48 -15.81 -4.82 6.07
N ASP A 49 -15.61 -5.34 7.27
CA ASP A 49 -16.13 -4.78 8.52
C ASP A 49 -15.13 -4.97 9.69
N PRO A 50 -14.46 -3.90 10.17
CA PRO A 50 -14.51 -2.54 9.66
C PRO A 50 -13.69 -2.36 8.37
N GLN A 51 -14.13 -1.44 7.50
CA GLN A 51 -13.26 -0.95 6.43
C GLN A 51 -12.20 0.00 6.99
N VAL A 52 -10.92 -0.31 6.76
CA VAL A 52 -9.81 0.54 7.15
C VAL A 52 -9.31 1.30 5.94
N LYS A 53 -9.38 2.63 5.98
CA LYS A 53 -8.93 3.52 4.89
C LYS A 53 -7.70 4.30 5.32
N ARG A 54 -6.75 4.45 4.39
CA ARG A 54 -5.56 5.28 4.57
C ARG A 54 -5.37 6.17 3.35
N THR A 55 -5.19 7.47 3.57
CA THR A 55 -4.95 8.43 2.50
C THR A 55 -3.48 8.41 2.09
N VAL A 56 -3.26 8.34 0.78
CA VAL A 56 -1.96 8.58 0.15
C VAL A 56 -2.09 9.85 -0.67
N GLY A 57 -1.07 10.72 -0.61
CA GLY A 57 -1.09 11.99 -1.30
C GLY A 57 0.27 12.36 -1.86
N LEU A 58 0.25 13.13 -2.95
CA LEU A 58 1.45 13.76 -3.50
C LEU A 58 1.65 15.12 -2.80
N LEU A 59 2.86 15.36 -2.29
CA LEU A 59 3.20 16.58 -1.57
C LEU A 59 4.18 17.42 -2.38
N ARG A 60 3.92 18.73 -2.42
CA ARG A 60 4.83 19.73 -3.00
C ARG A 60 5.24 20.76 -1.95
N LYS A 61 6.49 21.21 -2.02
CA LYS A 61 6.97 22.31 -1.15
C LYS A 61 6.31 23.61 -1.60
N ASN A 62 5.67 24.31 -0.66
CA ASN A 62 5.04 25.60 -0.94
C ASN A 62 6.07 26.62 -1.46
N GLY A 63 5.67 27.46 -2.42
CA GLY A 63 6.51 28.49 -3.02
C GLY A 63 7.61 28.00 -3.96
N ARG A 64 7.68 26.69 -4.26
CA ARG A 64 8.62 26.13 -5.24
C ARG A 64 7.87 25.68 -6.49
N THR A 65 8.21 26.26 -7.63
CA THR A 65 7.75 25.76 -8.93
C THR A 65 8.42 24.43 -9.25
N LEU A 66 7.65 23.47 -9.74
CA LEU A 66 8.20 22.22 -10.25
C LEU A 66 9.05 22.49 -11.50
N SER A 67 10.12 21.73 -11.68
CA SER A 67 10.77 21.70 -13.00
C SER A 67 9.80 21.09 -14.01
N HIS A 68 10.04 21.34 -15.30
CA HIS A 68 9.22 20.76 -16.37
C HIS A 68 9.05 19.24 -16.19
N ILE A 69 10.14 18.50 -15.99
CA ILE A 69 10.09 17.04 -15.81
C ILE A 69 9.35 16.62 -14.53
N ALA A 70 9.46 17.39 -13.44
CA ALA A 70 8.74 17.08 -12.21
C ALA A 70 7.23 17.35 -12.35
N GLY A 71 6.83 18.37 -13.11
CA GLY A 71 5.44 18.63 -13.46
C GLY A 71 4.84 17.53 -14.35
N GLU A 72 5.58 17.06 -15.35
CA GLU A 72 5.17 15.92 -16.16
C GLU A 72 4.96 14.66 -15.32
N LEU A 73 5.87 14.38 -14.38
CA LEU A 73 5.72 13.25 -13.45
C LEU A 73 4.51 13.41 -12.52
N GLU A 74 4.27 14.62 -11.99
CA GLU A 74 3.08 14.93 -11.18
C GLU A 74 1.80 14.64 -11.98
N ASN A 75 1.72 15.11 -13.22
CA ASN A 75 0.57 14.84 -14.11
C ASN A 75 0.38 13.34 -14.35
N LEU A 76 1.46 12.62 -14.68
CA LEU A 76 1.41 11.17 -14.91
C LEU A 76 0.91 10.42 -13.66
N ILE A 77 1.37 10.79 -12.47
CA ILE A 77 0.91 10.17 -11.22
C ILE A 77 -0.58 10.50 -10.97
N ILE A 78 -1.00 11.75 -11.15
CA ILE A 78 -2.40 12.16 -10.93
C ILE A 78 -3.34 11.43 -11.91
N GLU A 79 -3.00 11.37 -13.19
CA GLU A 79 -3.81 10.71 -14.22
C GLU A 79 -4.00 9.21 -13.96
N GLN A 80 -2.96 8.53 -13.45
CA GLN A 80 -3.03 7.11 -13.10
C GLN A 80 -3.99 6.84 -11.93
N TYR A 81 -4.09 7.75 -10.97
CA TYR A 81 -4.86 7.55 -9.73
C TYR A 81 -6.19 8.33 -9.67
N GLN A 82 -6.53 9.14 -10.70
CA GLN A 82 -7.81 9.87 -10.80
C GLN A 82 -9.02 8.97 -11.09
N ARG A 83 -8.81 7.72 -11.52
CA ARG A 83 -9.88 6.78 -11.94
C ARG A 83 -10.13 5.62 -10.97
N LEU A 84 -9.41 5.58 -9.85
CA LEU A 84 -9.64 4.64 -8.75
C LEU A 84 -10.62 5.24 -7.74
#